data_AF-A0A9P9R0N6-F1
#
_entry.id   AF-A0A9P9R0N6-F1
#
_cell.length_a   1.000
_cell.length_b   1.000
_cell.length_c   1.000
_cell.angle_alpha   90.00
_cell.angle_beta   90.00
_cell.angle_gamma   90.00
#
_symmetry.space_group_name_H-M   'P 1'
#
loop_
_entity.id
_entity.type
_entity.pdbx_description
1 polymer ?
#
loop_
_entity_poly.entity_id
_entity_poly.type
_entity_poly.pdbx_seq_one_letter_code
_entity_poly.pdbx_strand_id
1 'polypeptide(L)'
;VQTYLDVWKTDCPFDISTTDIFTGKPEAAITARQVIKKGHKVKYLIGVMRTIGEQERKEAESIGADFSIIRLKGAKKDRLLVGPIRFVNHSCDANAMFAHHSEKTTEIRAIKDIKVGDEITVYYAKDYFKDEICKCL
;
A
#
# COMPACT_ATOMS: atom_id res chain seq x y z
N VAL A 1 5.17 16.35 2.14
CA VAL A 1 4.22 17.16 1.34
C VAL A 1 4.48 16.99 -0.15
N GLN A 2 5.69 17.23 -0.65
CA GLN A 2 6.01 17.11 -2.09
C GLN A 2 5.55 15.78 -2.72
N THR A 3 5.76 14.65 -2.05
CA THR A 3 5.34 13.32 -2.53
C THR A 3 3.83 13.19 -2.77
N TYR A 4 2.99 13.91 -2.04
CA TYR A 4 1.54 13.95 -2.29
C TYR A 4 1.18 14.88 -3.46
N LEU A 5 1.90 15.99 -3.62
CA LEU A 5 1.70 16.88 -4.77
C LEU A 5 2.09 16.21 -6.09
N ASP A 6 3.09 15.34 -6.06
CA ASP A 6 3.56 14.60 -7.23
C ASP A 6 2.48 13.68 -7.83
N VAL A 7 1.48 13.26 -7.04
CA VAL A 7 0.34 12.46 -7.52
C VAL A 7 -0.48 13.20 -8.57
N TRP A 8 -0.51 14.54 -8.51
CA TRP A 8 -1.28 15.39 -9.43
C TRP A 8 -0.52 15.71 -10.73
N LYS A 9 0.70 15.22 -10.90
CA LYS A 9 1.46 15.41 -12.15
C LYS A 9 0.82 14.63 -13.29
N THR A 10 0.88 15.18 -14.50
CA THR A 10 0.23 14.59 -15.69
C THR A 10 0.80 13.22 -16.08
N ASP A 11 2.07 12.99 -15.74
CA ASP A 11 2.79 11.74 -15.95
C ASP A 11 2.76 10.80 -14.73
N CYS A 12 1.91 11.07 -13.74
CA CYS A 12 1.61 10.12 -12.68
C CYS A 12 0.81 8.93 -13.26
N PRO A 13 1.24 7.67 -13.03
CA PRO A 13 0.59 6.51 -13.61
C PRO A 13 -0.57 5.96 -12.76
N PHE A 14 -0.88 6.59 -11.62
CA PHE A 14 -1.98 6.21 -10.74
C PHE A 14 -2.75 7.44 -10.22
N ASP A 15 -3.97 7.21 -9.73
CA ASP A 15 -4.75 8.16 -8.93
C ASP A 15 -5.05 7.56 -7.55
N ILE A 16 -5.34 8.42 -6.57
CA ILE A 16 -5.93 8.01 -5.29
C ILE A 16 -7.44 7.95 -5.51
N SER A 17 -8.01 6.76 -5.38
CA SER A 17 -9.41 6.46 -5.64
C SER A 17 -10.10 5.93 -4.38
N THR A 18 -11.31 5.43 -4.53
CA THR A 18 -12.09 4.82 -3.45
C THR A 18 -12.48 3.40 -3.82
N THR A 19 -12.42 2.49 -2.86
CA THR A 19 -12.85 1.10 -2.96
C THR A 19 -13.70 0.74 -1.74
N ASP A 20 -14.68 -0.14 -1.88
CA ASP A 20 -15.54 -0.61 -0.78
C ASP A 20 -15.53 -2.13 -0.62
N ILE A 21 -14.69 -2.81 -1.39
CA ILE A 21 -14.65 -4.26 -1.53
C ILE A 21 -14.17 -5.01 -0.27
N PHE A 22 -13.39 -4.36 0.60
CA PHE A 22 -12.79 -5.00 1.77
C PHE A 22 -13.71 -4.98 2.98
N THR A 23 -14.33 -3.83 3.26
CA THR A 23 -15.15 -3.63 4.47
C THR A 23 -16.61 -3.29 4.19
N GLY A 24 -17.00 -3.16 2.92
CA GLY A 24 -18.31 -2.63 2.51
C GLY A 24 -18.46 -1.13 2.79
N LYS A 25 -17.37 -0.44 3.19
CA LYS A 25 -17.33 0.99 3.43
C LYS A 25 -16.31 1.64 2.49
N PRO A 26 -16.54 2.90 2.07
CA PRO A 26 -15.57 3.64 1.28
C PRO A 26 -14.20 3.74 1.97
N GLU A 27 -13.18 3.19 1.33
CA GLU A 27 -11.77 3.21 1.72
C GLU A 27 -10.92 3.77 0.59
N ALA A 28 -9.78 4.37 0.93
CA ALA A 28 -8.86 4.86 -0.09
C ALA A 28 -8.18 3.69 -0.82
N ALA A 29 -7.95 3.85 -2.11
CA ALA A 29 -7.23 2.90 -2.94
C ALA A 29 -6.26 3.62 -3.89
N ILE A 30 -5.34 2.85 -4.47
CA ILE A 30 -4.48 3.32 -5.56
C ILE A 30 -4.91 2.62 -6.83
N THR A 31 -5.37 3.37 -7.83
CA THR A 31 -5.82 2.81 -9.11
C THR A 31 -4.91 3.29 -10.23
N ALA A 32 -4.49 2.37 -11.10
CA ALA A 32 -3.69 2.70 -12.25
C ALA A 32 -4.48 3.53 -13.29
N ARG A 33 -3.93 4.66 -13.73
CA ARG A 33 -4.43 5.48 -14.85
C ARG A 33 -3.63 5.30 -16.13
N GLN A 34 -2.52 4.59 -16.05
CA GLN A 34 -1.67 4.19 -17.18
C GLN A 34 -1.28 2.73 -17.04
N VAL A 35 -0.91 2.09 -18.16
CA VAL A 35 -0.37 0.73 -18.13
C VAL A 35 1.01 0.75 -17.44
N ILE A 36 1.18 -0.11 -16.44
CA ILE A 36 2.46 -0.30 -15.74
C ILE A 36 2.94 -1.72 -16.02
N LYS A 37 4.09 -1.83 -16.67
CA LYS A 37 4.65 -3.13 -17.06
C LYS A 37 5.29 -3.86 -15.89
N LYS A 38 5.21 -5.19 -15.91
CA LYS A 38 5.92 -6.04 -14.97
C LYS A 38 7.39 -5.60 -14.84
N GLY A 39 7.87 -5.59 -13.60
CA GLY A 39 9.24 -5.20 -13.28
C GLY A 39 9.49 -3.69 -13.32
N HIS A 40 8.51 -2.84 -13.62
CA HIS A 40 8.67 -1.39 -13.55
C HIS A 40 8.21 -0.84 -12.20
N LYS A 41 8.85 0.25 -11.78
CA LYS A 41 8.41 1.01 -10.61
C LYS A 41 7.13 1.81 -10.93
N VAL A 42 6.25 1.92 -9.96
CA VAL A 42 5.09 2.81 -10.03
C VAL A 42 5.58 4.22 -9.68
N LYS A 43 5.77 5.05 -10.70
CA LYS A 43 6.33 6.41 -10.54
C LYS A 43 5.51 7.21 -9.52
N TYR A 44 6.19 7.96 -8.64
CA TYR A 44 5.62 8.77 -7.55
C TYR A 44 4.95 8.02 -6.41
N LEU A 45 4.67 6.72 -6.54
CA LEU A 45 4.13 5.89 -5.46
C LEU A 45 5.27 5.46 -4.51
N ILE A 46 5.74 6.43 -3.74
CA ILE A 46 6.85 6.30 -2.80
C ILE A 46 6.46 6.76 -1.40
N GLY A 47 7.19 6.26 -0.40
CA GLY A 47 6.99 6.69 0.97
C GLY A 47 8.01 6.09 1.93
N VAL A 48 7.71 6.20 3.21
CA VAL A 48 8.57 5.71 4.29
C VAL A 48 7.86 4.57 4.99
N MET A 49 8.58 3.47 5.21
CA MET A 49 8.11 2.33 6.00
C MET A 49 8.90 2.29 7.31
N ARG A 50 8.34 2.90 8.35
CA ARG A 50 9.00 3.05 9.65
C ARG A 50 8.67 1.88 10.57
N THR A 51 9.64 1.32 11.27
CA THR A 51 9.35 0.41 12.40
C THR A 51 8.67 1.17 13.53
N ILE A 52 7.61 0.61 14.11
CA ILE A 52 6.96 1.16 15.30
C ILE A 52 7.02 0.19 16.48
N GLY A 53 6.94 0.75 17.69
CA GLY A 53 6.82 -0.03 18.93
C GLY A 53 5.38 -0.46 19.24
N GLU A 54 5.24 -1.35 20.23
CA GLU A 54 3.91 -1.82 20.67
C GLU A 54 3.06 -0.70 21.27
N GLN A 55 3.67 0.25 21.97
CA GLN A 55 2.98 1.40 22.55
C GLN A 55 2.36 2.30 21.47
N GLU A 56 3.16 2.72 20.47
CA GLU A 56 2.69 3.52 19.33
C GLU A 56 1.55 2.81 18.57
N ARG A 57 1.65 1.48 18.44
CA ARG A 57 0.61 0.66 17.81
C ARG A 57 -0.70 0.71 18.61
N LYS A 58 -0.64 0.49 19.92
CA LYS A 58 -1.83 0.52 20.80
C LYS A 58 -2.49 1.89 20.80
N GLU A 59 -1.70 2.96 20.75
CA GLU A 59 -2.20 4.32 20.63
C GLU A 59 -2.90 4.57 19.29
N ALA A 60 -2.35 4.06 18.18
CA ALA A 60 -3.01 4.15 16.88
C ALA A 60 -4.33 3.36 16.85
N GLU A 61 -4.35 2.15 17.44
CA GLU A 61 -5.56 1.33 17.56
C GLU A 61 -6.64 2.00 18.40
N SER A 62 -6.28 2.66 19.51
CA SER A 62 -7.26 3.30 20.41
C SER A 62 -8.01 4.47 19.77
N ILE A 63 -7.42 5.09 18.75
CA ILE A 63 -8.02 6.19 17.98
C ILE A 63 -8.51 5.77 16.58
N GLY A 64 -8.41 4.48 16.23
CA GLY A 64 -8.81 3.96 14.91
C GLY A 64 -7.94 4.43 13.74
N ALA A 65 -6.66 4.72 13.99
CA ALA A 65 -5.69 5.19 13.01
C ALA A 65 -4.68 4.12 12.57
N ASP A 66 -4.96 2.85 12.84
CA ASP A 66 -4.08 1.69 12.61
C ASP A 66 -4.11 1.16 11.17
N PHE A 67 -4.95 1.71 10.29
CA PHE A 67 -5.09 1.30 8.88
C PHE A 67 -3.80 1.45 8.04
N SER A 68 -2.86 2.31 8.44
CA SER A 68 -1.53 2.44 7.80
C SER A 68 -0.45 1.60 8.47
N ILE A 69 -0.81 0.73 9.42
CA ILE A 69 0.09 -0.17 10.13
C ILE A 69 0.00 -1.56 9.52
N ILE A 70 1.14 -2.07 9.08
CA ILE A 70 1.26 -3.40 8.50
C ILE A 70 2.29 -4.25 9.22
N ARG A 71 2.06 -5.56 9.23
CA ARG A 71 3.06 -6.55 9.60
C ARG A 71 3.46 -7.31 8.34
N LEU A 72 4.71 -7.13 7.91
CA LEU A 72 5.22 -7.87 6.75
C LEU A 72 5.44 -9.35 7.09
N LYS A 73 5.31 -10.23 6.11
CA LYS A 73 5.62 -11.67 6.25
C LYS A 73 7.00 -11.89 6.88
N GLY A 74 7.05 -12.62 7.99
CA GLY A 74 8.28 -12.95 8.71
C GLY A 74 8.88 -11.82 9.56
N ALA A 75 8.27 -10.62 9.55
CA ALA A 75 8.73 -9.51 10.39
C ALA A 75 8.24 -9.68 11.84
N LYS A 76 9.14 -9.45 12.79
CA LYS A 76 8.81 -9.45 14.23
C LYS A 76 8.20 -8.12 14.72
N LYS A 77 8.29 -7.06 13.93
CA LYS A 77 7.88 -5.71 14.30
C LYS A 77 6.96 -5.11 13.24
N ASP A 78 6.03 -4.30 13.71
CA ASP A 78 5.09 -3.59 12.86
C ASP A 78 5.74 -2.42 12.15
N ARG A 79 5.14 -2.06 11.02
CA ARG A 79 5.59 -1.00 10.13
C ARG A 79 4.46 0.00 9.93
N LEU A 80 4.76 1.26 10.16
CA LEU A 80 3.90 2.37 9.77
C LEU A 80 4.28 2.84 8.36
N LEU A 81 3.29 2.89 7.48
CA LEU A 81 3.41 3.45 6.13
C LEU A 81 3.12 4.96 6.16
N VAL A 82 4.04 5.74 5.59
CA VAL A 82 3.92 7.21 5.52
C VAL A 82 4.13 7.68 4.09
N GLY A 83 3.25 8.56 3.61
CA GLY A 83 3.23 9.04 2.22
C GLY A 83 2.22 8.28 1.37
N PRO A 84 2.18 8.53 0.04
CA PRO A 84 1.23 7.90 -0.88
C PRO A 84 1.11 6.37 -0.77
N ILE A 85 2.19 5.67 -0.42
CA ILE A 85 2.18 4.20 -0.25
C ILE A 85 1.20 3.70 0.82
N ARG A 86 0.73 4.58 1.72
CA ARG A 86 -0.21 4.23 2.78
C ARG A 86 -1.62 3.85 2.29
N PHE A 87 -1.93 4.16 1.03
CA PHE A 87 -3.23 3.88 0.40
C PHE A 87 -3.20 2.63 -0.48
N VAL A 88 -2.04 1.97 -0.61
CA VAL A 88 -1.92 0.72 -1.35
C VAL A 88 -2.53 -0.37 -0.49
N ASN A 89 -3.51 -1.11 -1.00
CA ASN A 89 -4.21 -2.14 -0.21
C ASN A 89 -3.56 -3.53 -0.34
N HIS A 90 -4.06 -4.46 0.47
CA HIS A 90 -3.65 -5.86 0.43
C HIS A 90 -4.38 -6.68 -0.63
N SER A 91 -3.68 -7.55 -1.34
CA SER A 91 -4.28 -8.72 -2.00
C SER A 91 -3.41 -9.97 -1.80
N CYS A 92 -4.06 -11.13 -1.64
CA CYS A 92 -3.42 -12.44 -1.59
C CYS A 92 -2.82 -12.81 -2.98
N ASP A 93 -3.35 -12.24 -4.07
CA ASP A 93 -2.81 -12.32 -5.45
C ASP A 93 -2.30 -10.97 -5.98
N ALA A 94 -1.58 -10.23 -5.12
CA ALA A 94 -1.07 -8.89 -5.41
C ALA A 94 -0.38 -8.75 -6.79
N ASN A 95 -0.54 -7.57 -7.39
CA ASN A 95 0.07 -7.21 -8.68
C ASN A 95 1.34 -6.35 -8.53
N ALA A 96 1.65 -5.87 -7.33
CA ALA A 96 2.86 -5.14 -7.00
C ALA A 96 3.49 -5.62 -5.67
N MET A 97 4.69 -5.11 -5.38
CA MET A 97 5.40 -5.34 -4.12
C MET A 97 6.10 -4.08 -3.63
N PHE A 98 6.38 -4.03 -2.33
CA PHE A 98 7.33 -3.06 -1.77
C PHE A 98 8.74 -3.39 -2.25
N ALA A 99 9.44 -2.38 -2.77
CA ALA A 99 10.85 -2.45 -3.11
C ALA A 99 11.60 -1.33 -2.38
N HIS A 100 12.76 -1.66 -1.83
CA HIS A 100 13.61 -0.66 -1.18
C HIS A 100 14.31 0.17 -2.26
N HIS A 101 14.04 1.47 -2.28
CA HIS A 101 14.68 2.42 -3.18
C HIS A 101 15.98 2.98 -2.55
N SER A 102 15.95 3.25 -1.25
CA SER A 102 17.09 3.69 -0.44
C SER A 102 16.88 3.26 1.02
N GLU A 103 17.84 3.57 1.90
CA GLU A 103 17.70 3.29 3.35
C GLU A 103 16.42 3.90 3.97
N LYS A 104 15.87 4.96 3.38
CA LYS A 104 14.75 5.73 3.94
C LYS A 104 13.48 5.69 3.09
N THR A 105 13.60 5.33 1.82
CA THR A 105 12.48 5.39 0.87
C THR A 105 12.11 4.00 0.37
N THR A 106 10.83 3.68 0.50
CA THR A 106 10.20 2.50 -0.11
C THR A 106 9.43 2.95 -1.35
N GLU A 107 9.63 2.22 -2.44
CA GLU A 107 8.86 2.37 -3.68
C GLU A 107 7.97 1.14 -3.91
N ILE A 108 7.03 1.27 -4.84
CA ILE A 108 6.20 0.15 -5.30
C ILE A 108 6.69 -0.30 -6.67
N ARG A 109 6.83 -1.61 -6.86
CA ARG A 109 7.25 -2.23 -8.12
C ARG A 109 6.23 -3.25 -8.59
N ALA A 110 5.81 -3.16 -9.84
CA ALA A 110 4.89 -4.09 -10.44
C ALA A 110 5.54 -5.47 -10.59
N ILE A 111 4.84 -6.52 -10.16
CA ILE A 111 5.26 -7.94 -10.34
C ILE A 111 4.45 -8.65 -11.42
N LYS A 112 3.37 -8.02 -11.88
CA LYS A 112 2.54 -8.37 -13.03
C LYS A 112 2.38 -7.14 -13.93
N ASP A 113 1.87 -7.33 -15.15
CA ASP A 113 1.38 -6.19 -15.94
C ASP A 113 0.10 -5.65 -15.28
N ILE A 114 0.04 -4.34 -15.04
CA ILE A 114 -1.10 -3.63 -14.43
C ILE A 114 -1.73 -2.75 -15.50
N LYS A 115 -3.03 -2.93 -15.74
CA LYS A 115 -3.79 -2.19 -16.74
C LYS A 115 -4.40 -0.93 -16.14
N VAL A 116 -4.83 -0.03 -17.01
CA VAL A 116 -5.64 1.13 -16.61
C VAL A 116 -6.93 0.63 -15.94
N GLY A 117 -7.26 1.19 -14.78
CA GLY A 117 -8.41 0.80 -13.95
C GLY A 117 -8.11 -0.27 -12.90
N ASP A 118 -6.98 -0.97 -13.00
CA ASP A 118 -6.61 -1.98 -11.99
C ASP A 118 -6.21 -1.29 -10.67
N GLU A 119 -6.67 -1.84 -9.55
CA GLU A 119 -6.17 -1.46 -8.23
C GLU A 119 -4.74 -1.99 -8.04
N ILE A 120 -3.82 -1.13 -7.60
CA ILE A 120 -2.44 -1.49 -7.29
C ILE A 120 -2.41 -2.01 -5.86
N THR A 121 -2.13 -3.30 -5.70
CA THR A 121 -2.15 -4.01 -4.41
C THR A 121 -0.81 -4.68 -4.12
N VAL A 122 -0.54 -4.90 -2.84
CA VAL A 122 0.67 -5.58 -2.36
C VAL A 122 0.34 -6.70 -1.39
N TYR A 123 1.29 -7.59 -1.20
CA TYR A 123 1.17 -8.64 -0.19
C TYR A 123 1.74 -8.17 1.15
N TYR A 124 0.90 -8.03 2.19
CA TYR A 124 1.33 -7.68 3.54
C TYR A 124 1.87 -8.89 4.28
N ALA A 125 0.99 -9.84 4.63
CA ALA A 125 1.32 -11.11 5.26
C ALA A 125 0.14 -12.09 5.09
N LYS A 126 0.40 -13.37 5.36
CA LYS A 126 -0.63 -14.42 5.25
C LYS A 126 -1.76 -14.23 6.27
N ASP A 127 -1.39 -13.79 7.47
CA ASP A 127 -2.28 -13.66 8.62
C ASP A 127 -2.55 -12.18 8.95
N TYR A 128 -2.50 -11.30 7.95
CA TYR A 128 -2.77 -9.87 8.17
C TYR A 128 -4.22 -9.64 8.62
N PHE A 129 -5.17 -10.34 7.98
CA PHE A 129 -6.54 -10.43 8.46
C PHE A 129 -6.64 -11.62 9.42
N LYS A 130 -7.11 -11.37 10.65
CA LYS A 130 -7.14 -12.36 11.74
C LYS A 130 -8.14 -13.51 11.52
N ASP A 131 -9.02 -13.39 10.53
CA ASP A 131 -10.00 -14.41 10.15
C ASP A 131 -9.52 -15.15 8.90
N GLU A 132 -9.47 -16.48 8.94
CA GLU A 132 -8.90 -17.39 7.93
C GLU A 132 -9.53 -17.32 6.52
N ILE A 133 -10.43 -16.38 6.27
CA ILE A 133 -11.01 -16.12 4.96
C ILE A 133 -10.37 -14.83 4.44
N CYS A 134 -9.31 -14.93 3.59
CA CYS A 134 -8.88 -13.80 2.74
C CYS A 134 -10.11 -13.31 1.97
N LYS A 135 -10.82 -12.28 2.44
CA LYS A 135 -11.70 -11.46 1.59
C LYS A 135 -10.86 -10.44 0.85
N CYS A 136 -9.83 -10.95 0.18
CA CYS A 136 -8.94 -10.15 -0.63
C CYS A 136 -9.47 -10.12 -2.05
N LEU A 137 -9.20 -9.03 -2.77
CA LEU A 137 -9.24 -9.04 -4.23
C LEU A 137 -8.48 -10.22 -4.79
#